data_AF-A0ABD3NAS4-F1
#
_entry.id   AF-A0ABD3NAS4-F1
#
_cell.length_a   1.000
_cell.length_b   1.000
_cell.length_c   1.000
_cell.angle_alpha   90.00
_cell.angle_beta   90.00
_cell.angle_gamma   90.00
#
_symmetry.space_group_name_H-M   'P 1'
#
loop_
_entity.id
_entity.type
_entity.pdbx_description
1 polymer ?
#
loop_
_entity_poly.entity_id
_entity_poly.type
_entity_poly.pdbx_seq_one_letter_code
_entity_poly.pdbx_strand_id
1 'polypeptide(L)'
;MATKHLLPLLLYTLTIHSAAATSYRTFPQRTSKEAAVVEWGHSAIISALDGAVATFGPQTSQGANFEVETGVVLADPIDGVGKGRYQPQHQADSKDGPQSDFERNYPGKLNNAAQVEGNMLIMTDAAGLSGVTMARIAKDSGAAALMVVNTDQKTGDFIYSLEPETEEEKEYADKHIDIPVIMVSLQAGNVITTATATDDSDPNEVNRGAALPERIRLYAGGDRPFFEDAMSSNPLVYLIHNMLTPEECDELLRMAEGKYEMVEDTKGVNNYLENSFASQGGSSSGGDAINVERTYLWKGAVAGKTVKDIDERMSQVMGFPAEHFSDFQVNKYVVGSKYNAHYDINDANGIMATITIFLNDVEEGGELVFSKPGDGGDPILISPKKGLAVVHHNTDENYNFDKSTVHEELVLKRGVKYVAKKFVYLNPQPTALRIVLPLLAMPFGGKLPKIVSTLQNALIEKFGYETADVYFQKIVTMIPVFLLVLMASAVSNFVSGKMKRESGAVDKKSSKKSGSSLESNGKTKAKSRSKKNN
;
A
#
# COMPACT_ATOMS: atom_id res chain seq x y z
N MET A 1 55.78 -12.77 53.18
CA MET A 1 56.34 -12.98 51.82
C MET A 1 56.43 -14.49 51.63
N ALA A 2 55.89 -15.14 50.61
CA ALA A 2 55.19 -14.70 49.42
C ALA A 2 54.54 -15.95 48.78
N THR A 3 53.38 -15.78 48.13
CA THR A 3 52.96 -16.43 46.86
C THR A 3 52.82 -17.97 46.81
N LYS A 4 51.81 -18.61 46.21
CA LYS A 4 50.75 -18.22 45.25
C LYS A 4 49.75 -19.40 45.17
N HIS A 5 48.47 -19.04 45.16
CA HIS A 5 47.29 -19.65 44.52
C HIS A 5 47.17 -21.17 44.30
N LEU A 6 46.11 -21.77 44.90
CA LEU A 6 44.99 -22.36 44.16
C LEU A 6 43.92 -22.94 45.12
N LEU A 7 42.77 -22.25 45.22
CA LEU A 7 41.40 -22.73 45.46
C LEU A 7 40.50 -21.48 45.60
N PRO A 8 39.16 -21.50 45.33
CA PRO A 8 38.32 -22.61 44.90
C PRO A 8 37.43 -22.32 43.66
N LEU A 9 37.02 -23.41 43.02
CA LEU A 9 36.03 -23.50 41.96
C LEU A 9 34.62 -23.53 42.61
N LEU A 10 34.06 -22.40 43.02
CA LEU A 10 32.68 -22.31 43.53
C LEU A 10 32.31 -20.84 43.74
N LEU A 11 31.78 -20.18 42.71
CA LEU A 11 30.91 -18.98 42.75
C LEU A 11 30.91 -18.35 41.34
N TYR A 12 30.12 -18.93 40.44
CA TYR A 12 29.54 -18.17 39.34
C TYR A 12 28.03 -18.36 39.44
N THR A 13 27.44 -17.50 40.26
CA THR A 13 26.01 -17.28 40.36
C THR A 13 25.45 -16.97 38.98
N LEU A 14 24.52 -17.81 38.55
CA LEU A 14 23.53 -17.54 37.51
C LEU A 14 23.02 -16.10 37.62
N THR A 15 23.40 -15.25 36.67
CA THR A 15 22.56 -14.13 36.25
C THR A 15 21.84 -14.60 35.00
N ILE A 16 20.74 -15.33 35.20
CA ILE A 16 19.72 -15.48 34.16
C ILE A 16 19.15 -14.07 33.97
N HIS A 17 19.62 -13.35 32.96
CA HIS A 17 18.83 -12.29 32.37
C HIS A 17 17.59 -12.97 31.79
N SER A 18 16.51 -12.93 32.57
CA SER A 18 15.16 -13.06 32.05
C SER A 18 15.00 -11.98 30.99
N ALA A 19 15.16 -12.33 29.72
CA ALA A 19 14.63 -11.52 28.64
C ALA A 19 13.13 -11.40 28.91
N ALA A 20 12.70 -10.24 29.41
CA ALA A 20 11.29 -9.90 29.42
C ALA A 20 10.82 -10.10 27.98
N ALA A 21 9.85 -11.00 27.77
CA ALA A 21 9.21 -11.12 26.48
C ALA A 21 8.59 -9.75 26.20
N THR A 22 9.20 -8.98 25.30
CA THR A 22 8.63 -7.71 24.85
C THR A 22 7.25 -8.03 24.29
N SER A 23 6.21 -7.51 24.93
CA SER A 23 4.86 -7.60 24.42
C SER A 23 4.78 -6.77 23.15
N TYR A 24 4.17 -7.31 22.10
CA TYR A 24 4.00 -6.63 20.80
C TYR A 24 2.51 -6.54 20.48
N ARG A 25 2.08 -5.40 19.95
CA ARG A 25 0.80 -5.33 19.21
C ARG A 25 1.01 -5.94 17.84
N THR A 26 0.44 -7.12 17.63
CA THR A 26 0.63 -7.88 16.39
C THR A 26 -0.47 -7.58 15.39
N PHE A 27 -0.08 -7.37 14.13
CA PHE A 27 -0.94 -7.12 12.99
C PHE A 27 -0.56 -8.05 11.81
N PRO A 28 -1.46 -8.31 10.86
CA PRO A 28 -2.87 -7.91 10.88
C PRO A 28 -3.68 -8.68 11.94
N GLN A 29 -4.68 -8.03 12.52
CA GLN A 29 -5.70 -8.60 13.39
C GLN A 29 -6.96 -8.95 12.59
N ARG A 30 -7.23 -8.22 11.50
CA ARG A 30 -8.39 -8.44 10.64
C ARG A 30 -8.10 -9.42 9.51
N THR A 31 -9.14 -10.10 9.03
CA THR A 31 -9.06 -10.97 7.85
C THR A 31 -10.03 -10.54 6.76
N SER A 32 -9.75 -10.89 5.49
CA SER A 32 -10.63 -10.57 4.35
C SER A 32 -12.02 -11.22 4.45
N LYS A 33 -12.21 -12.20 5.33
CA LYS A 33 -13.51 -12.84 5.59
C LYS A 33 -14.43 -11.98 6.46
N GLU A 34 -13.85 -11.08 7.25
CA GLU A 34 -14.60 -10.24 8.18
C GLU A 34 -14.95 -8.88 7.55
N ALA A 35 -14.36 -8.52 6.41
CA ALA A 35 -14.55 -7.22 5.78
C ALA A 35 -15.91 -7.07 5.07
N ALA A 36 -16.56 -5.92 5.23
CA ALA A 36 -17.73 -5.49 4.49
C ALA A 36 -17.48 -4.15 3.78
N VAL A 37 -18.20 -3.91 2.67
CA VAL A 37 -18.17 -2.67 1.87
C VAL A 37 -19.56 -2.07 1.84
N VAL A 38 -19.67 -0.81 2.22
CA VAL A 38 -20.92 -0.05 2.22
C VAL A 38 -21.02 0.83 0.97
N GLU A 39 -22.16 0.80 0.27
CA GLU A 39 -22.50 1.67 -0.86
C GLU A 39 -23.82 2.42 -0.56
N TRP A 40 -24.04 3.60 -1.14
CA TRP A 40 -25.24 4.44 -0.89
C TRP A 40 -25.74 5.12 -2.18
N GLY A 41 -27.02 5.51 -2.21
CA GLY A 41 -27.73 5.95 -3.42
C GLY A 41 -27.61 7.43 -3.84
N HIS A 42 -27.92 7.69 -5.13
CA HIS A 42 -28.04 8.96 -5.89
C HIS A 42 -26.79 9.60 -6.54
N SER A 43 -25.81 8.80 -6.99
CA SER A 43 -24.73 9.13 -7.96
C SER A 43 -23.30 9.17 -7.41
N ALA A 44 -23.07 8.73 -6.17
CA ALA A 44 -21.72 8.58 -5.62
C ALA A 44 -21.54 7.21 -4.96
N ILE A 45 -20.59 6.42 -5.48
CA ILE A 45 -20.07 5.24 -4.79
C ILE A 45 -18.96 5.76 -3.87
N ILE A 46 -19.20 5.86 -2.56
CA ILE A 46 -18.09 5.95 -1.61
C ILE A 46 -17.75 4.51 -1.22
N SER A 47 -16.84 3.91 -1.97
CA SER A 47 -16.19 2.65 -1.56
C SER A 47 -15.07 3.01 -0.59
N ALA A 48 -15.04 2.35 0.58
CA ALA A 48 -14.02 2.41 1.66
C ALA A 48 -14.58 2.78 3.05
N LEU A 49 -15.84 2.47 3.35
CA LEU A 49 -16.25 2.36 4.76
C LEU A 49 -15.74 1.03 5.31
N ASP A 50 -14.83 1.11 6.27
CA ASP A 50 -14.38 -0.08 6.97
C ASP A 50 -15.49 -0.58 7.90
N GLY A 51 -15.85 -1.85 7.72
CA GLY A 51 -16.78 -2.55 8.60
C GLY A 51 -16.37 -4.00 8.81
N ALA A 52 -16.72 -4.55 9.98
CA ALA A 52 -16.64 -5.97 10.28
C ALA A 52 -18.04 -6.57 10.39
N VAL A 53 -18.27 -7.71 9.72
CA VAL A 53 -19.50 -8.48 9.88
C VAL A 53 -19.42 -9.24 11.20
N ALA A 54 -20.50 -9.25 11.98
CA ALA A 54 -20.57 -10.06 13.21
C ALA A 54 -20.46 -11.55 12.89
N THR A 55 -19.99 -12.37 13.83
CA THR A 55 -19.90 -13.84 13.65
C THR A 55 -21.25 -14.55 13.76
N PHE A 56 -22.30 -13.83 14.14
CA PHE A 56 -23.66 -14.32 14.33
C PHE A 56 -24.66 -13.57 13.44
N GLY A 57 -25.88 -14.09 13.33
CA GLY A 57 -26.84 -13.64 12.32
C GLY A 57 -26.53 -14.20 10.94
N PRO A 58 -27.25 -13.79 9.88
CA PRO A 58 -27.00 -14.24 8.51
C PRO A 58 -25.52 -14.05 8.10
N GLN A 59 -24.80 -15.16 7.94
CA GLN A 59 -23.38 -15.21 7.60
C GLN A 59 -23.14 -15.43 6.11
N THR A 60 -22.05 -14.87 5.58
CA THR A 60 -21.57 -15.17 4.23
C THR A 60 -20.56 -16.32 4.27
N SER A 61 -21.03 -17.57 4.24
CA SER A 61 -20.12 -18.74 4.21
C SER A 61 -19.33 -18.88 2.89
N GLN A 62 -19.75 -18.20 1.81
CA GLN A 62 -19.03 -18.07 0.54
C GLN A 62 -19.23 -16.67 -0.08
N GLY A 63 -18.70 -15.62 0.56
CA GLY A 63 -18.28 -14.37 -0.10
C GLY A 63 -19.25 -13.58 -1.02
N ALA A 64 -20.54 -13.89 -1.12
CA ALA A 64 -21.52 -13.13 -1.92
C ALA A 64 -22.95 -13.46 -1.44
N ASN A 65 -23.93 -12.58 -1.29
CA ASN A 65 -24.05 -11.12 -1.43
C ASN A 65 -24.88 -10.65 -0.23
N PHE A 66 -24.62 -9.43 0.24
CA PHE A 66 -25.45 -8.82 1.24
C PHE A 66 -26.15 -7.60 0.61
N GLU A 67 -27.48 -7.54 0.70
CA GLU A 67 -28.31 -6.53 0.02
C GLU A 67 -29.41 -6.10 0.99
N VAL A 68 -29.33 -4.88 1.52
CA VAL A 68 -30.40 -4.29 2.33
C VAL A 68 -30.74 -2.92 1.78
N GLU A 69 -31.66 -2.88 0.81
CA GLU A 69 -32.16 -1.65 0.21
C GLU A 69 -33.19 -0.97 1.11
N THR A 70 -32.72 -0.36 2.18
CA THR A 70 -33.59 0.31 3.15
C THR A 70 -33.08 1.67 3.59
N GLY A 71 -33.97 2.46 4.18
CA GLY A 71 -33.64 3.74 4.80
C GLY A 71 -32.84 3.54 6.09
N VAL A 72 -32.19 4.60 6.56
CA VAL A 72 -31.34 4.57 7.74
C VAL A 72 -31.98 5.37 8.86
N VAL A 73 -32.00 4.82 10.07
CA VAL A 73 -32.59 5.47 11.26
C VAL A 73 -31.64 5.29 12.45
N LEU A 74 -31.40 6.38 13.19
CA LEU A 74 -30.66 6.31 14.45
C LEU A 74 -31.53 5.71 15.56
N ALA A 75 -30.95 4.93 16.45
CA ALA A 75 -31.63 4.51 17.66
C ALA A 75 -31.98 5.68 18.60
N ASP A 76 -33.07 5.51 19.35
CA ASP A 76 -33.44 6.40 20.46
C ASP A 76 -33.62 5.56 21.75
N PRO A 77 -32.69 5.65 22.73
CA PRO A 77 -31.40 6.37 22.69
C PRO A 77 -30.40 5.76 21.69
N ILE A 78 -29.41 6.55 21.25
CA ILE A 78 -28.44 6.13 20.21
C ILE A 78 -27.57 4.94 20.64
N ASP A 79 -27.36 4.78 21.94
CA ASP A 79 -26.59 3.71 22.57
C ASP A 79 -27.43 2.48 22.93
N GLY A 80 -28.69 2.43 22.47
CA GLY A 80 -29.64 1.38 22.81
C GLY A 80 -30.36 1.63 24.14
N VAL A 81 -31.51 0.99 24.33
CA VAL A 81 -32.22 1.08 25.61
C VAL A 81 -31.43 0.28 26.64
N GLY A 82 -30.94 0.91 27.71
CA GLY A 82 -30.18 0.22 28.76
C GLY A 82 -29.40 1.20 29.64
N LYS A 83 -29.15 0.87 30.91
CA LYS A 83 -28.24 1.65 31.77
C LYS A 83 -26.91 0.93 31.89
N GLY A 84 -25.83 1.67 31.65
CA GLY A 84 -24.52 1.14 31.33
C GLY A 84 -23.85 0.25 32.38
N ARG A 85 -22.91 -0.55 31.85
CA ARG A 85 -22.02 -1.52 32.48
C ARG A 85 -22.74 -2.60 33.29
N TYR A 86 -22.70 -3.82 32.74
CA TYR A 86 -22.72 -5.06 33.50
C TYR A 86 -21.90 -4.91 34.79
N GLN A 87 -22.58 -4.73 35.93
CA GLN A 87 -22.00 -4.87 37.25
C GLN A 87 -22.33 -6.28 37.71
N PRO A 88 -21.36 -7.22 37.76
CA PRO A 88 -21.62 -8.53 38.32
C PRO A 88 -21.64 -8.39 39.84
N GLN A 89 -22.75 -7.95 40.45
CA GLN A 89 -22.93 -8.16 41.88
C GLN A 89 -24.36 -8.06 42.41
N HIS A 90 -24.64 -9.05 43.25
CA HIS A 90 -25.70 -9.18 44.25
C HIS A 90 -27.09 -9.62 43.76
N GLN A 91 -27.24 -10.95 43.80
CA GLN A 91 -28.41 -11.72 44.25
C GLN A 91 -29.49 -10.85 44.93
N ALA A 92 -30.42 -10.34 44.12
CA ALA A 92 -31.65 -9.73 44.59
C ALA A 92 -32.79 -10.74 44.41
N ASP A 93 -33.39 -11.12 45.53
CA ASP A 93 -34.57 -11.97 45.64
C ASP A 93 -35.69 -11.49 44.70
N SER A 94 -36.00 -12.27 43.66
CA SER A 94 -37.21 -12.09 42.88
C SER A 94 -37.85 -13.43 42.56
N LYS A 95 -39.18 -13.45 42.66
CA LYS A 95 -40.08 -14.61 42.71
C LYS A 95 -40.47 -15.17 41.34
N ASP A 96 -39.62 -15.02 40.33
CA ASP A 96 -39.83 -15.62 39.01
C ASP A 96 -38.75 -16.68 38.77
N GLY A 97 -39.07 -17.69 37.96
CA GLY A 97 -38.34 -18.96 37.89
C GLY A 97 -36.88 -18.84 37.38
N PRO A 98 -36.22 -19.94 36.99
CA PRO A 98 -34.81 -19.94 36.65
C PRO A 98 -34.59 -19.26 35.28
N GLN A 99 -34.63 -17.93 35.26
CA GLN A 99 -34.19 -17.11 34.13
C GLN A 99 -32.72 -16.74 34.34
N SER A 100 -31.95 -16.87 33.27
CA SER A 100 -30.57 -16.44 33.20
C SER A 100 -30.43 -14.92 33.28
N ASP A 101 -29.22 -14.45 33.56
CA ASP A 101 -28.90 -13.02 33.58
C ASP A 101 -29.06 -12.36 32.20
N PHE A 102 -28.90 -13.13 31.11
CA PHE A 102 -29.12 -12.65 29.75
C PHE A 102 -30.60 -12.31 29.48
N GLU A 103 -31.53 -13.18 29.88
CA GLU A 103 -32.97 -12.92 29.74
C GLU A 103 -33.48 -11.87 30.74
N ARG A 104 -32.96 -11.89 31.97
CA ARG A 104 -33.38 -10.96 33.03
C ARG A 104 -32.99 -9.51 32.73
N ASN A 105 -31.84 -9.29 32.09
CA ASN A 105 -31.31 -7.96 31.83
C ASN A 105 -31.64 -7.41 30.44
N TYR A 106 -32.50 -8.11 29.67
CA TYR A 106 -32.90 -7.64 28.35
C TYR A 106 -33.74 -6.35 28.45
N PRO A 107 -33.29 -5.24 27.84
CA PRO A 107 -33.92 -3.93 28.05
C PRO A 107 -35.16 -3.66 27.19
N GLY A 108 -35.42 -4.48 26.16
CA GLY A 108 -36.59 -4.36 25.28
C GLY A 108 -36.36 -3.51 24.03
N LYS A 109 -37.46 -3.14 23.37
CA LYS A 109 -37.47 -2.39 22.09
C LYS A 109 -37.09 -0.91 22.28
N LEU A 110 -36.60 -0.29 21.21
CA LEU A 110 -36.29 1.15 21.14
C LEU A 110 -37.52 2.04 21.29
N ASN A 111 -37.30 3.28 21.77
CA ASN A 111 -38.37 4.28 21.89
C ASN A 111 -38.96 4.66 20.53
N ASN A 112 -38.12 4.67 19.49
CA ASN A 112 -38.49 5.00 18.12
C ASN A 112 -38.72 3.76 17.24
N ALA A 113 -39.09 2.60 17.81
CA ALA A 113 -39.27 1.34 17.06
C ALA A 113 -40.17 1.47 15.80
N ALA A 114 -41.18 2.36 15.83
CA ALA A 114 -42.03 2.62 14.66
C ALA A 114 -41.30 3.24 13.46
N GLN A 115 -40.19 3.96 13.70
CA GLN A 115 -39.32 4.49 12.64
C GLN A 115 -38.29 3.45 12.19
N VAL A 116 -37.92 2.53 13.09
CA VAL A 116 -36.92 1.49 12.84
C VAL A 116 -37.46 0.36 11.95
N GLU A 117 -38.76 0.12 11.97
CA GLU A 117 -39.41 -0.96 11.22
C GLU A 117 -39.02 -0.95 9.73
N GLY A 118 -38.39 -2.03 9.28
CA GLY A 118 -37.92 -2.21 7.91
C GLY A 118 -36.65 -1.43 7.55
N ASN A 119 -36.17 -0.53 8.41
CA ASN A 119 -34.99 0.31 8.20
C ASN A 119 -33.71 -0.30 8.80
N MET A 120 -32.57 0.19 8.34
CA MET A 120 -31.27 -0.08 8.95
C MET A 120 -31.16 0.78 10.20
N LEU A 121 -30.92 0.12 11.32
CA LEU A 121 -30.72 0.78 12.60
C LEU A 121 -29.24 1.07 12.82
N ILE A 122 -28.91 2.30 13.20
CA ILE A 122 -27.57 2.67 13.69
C ILE A 122 -27.62 2.81 15.21
N MET A 123 -26.72 2.11 15.90
CA MET A 123 -26.51 2.22 17.34
C MET A 123 -25.03 2.45 17.67
N THR A 124 -24.75 3.06 18.81
CA THR A 124 -23.39 3.13 19.37
C THR A 124 -23.21 2.06 20.45
N ASP A 125 -21.97 1.63 20.65
CA ASP A 125 -21.61 0.68 21.70
C ASP A 125 -21.40 1.32 23.09
N ALA A 126 -21.67 2.62 23.24
CA ALA A 126 -21.38 3.41 24.44
C ALA A 126 -22.06 2.88 25.72
N ALA A 127 -23.23 2.24 25.60
CA ALA A 127 -23.94 1.65 26.73
C ALA A 127 -23.26 0.39 27.29
N GLY A 128 -22.27 -0.17 26.58
CA GLY A 128 -21.59 -1.41 26.98
C GLY A 128 -22.51 -2.64 26.91
N LEU A 129 -23.46 -2.63 25.97
CA LEU A 129 -24.29 -3.78 25.64
C LEU A 129 -23.49 -4.74 24.76
N SER A 130 -23.68 -6.05 24.93
CA SER A 130 -23.08 -7.04 24.04
C SER A 130 -23.63 -6.91 22.61
N GLY A 131 -22.85 -7.35 21.62
CA GLY A 131 -23.27 -7.34 20.21
C GLY A 131 -24.58 -8.09 19.98
N VAL A 132 -24.77 -9.23 20.66
CA VAL A 132 -25.99 -10.04 20.58
C VAL A 132 -27.18 -9.32 21.22
N THR A 133 -26.98 -8.64 22.34
CA THR A 133 -28.04 -7.84 22.98
C THR A 133 -28.49 -6.69 22.08
N MET A 134 -27.53 -5.98 21.48
CA MET A 134 -27.82 -4.92 20.51
C MET A 134 -28.59 -5.46 19.30
N ALA A 135 -28.19 -6.60 18.75
CA ALA A 135 -28.89 -7.26 17.65
C ALA A 135 -30.31 -7.67 18.04
N ARG A 136 -30.52 -8.15 19.27
CA ARG A 136 -31.83 -8.48 19.81
C ARG A 136 -32.74 -7.24 19.91
N ILE A 137 -32.23 -6.12 20.45
CA ILE A 137 -32.95 -4.84 20.52
C ILE A 137 -33.37 -4.39 19.12
N ALA A 138 -32.45 -4.42 18.16
CA ALA A 138 -32.68 -4.00 16.78
C ALA A 138 -33.76 -4.86 16.11
N LYS A 139 -33.60 -6.18 16.17
CA LYS A 139 -34.53 -7.15 15.61
C LYS A 139 -35.92 -7.00 16.22
N ASP A 140 -36.02 -6.96 17.55
CA ASP A 140 -37.30 -6.82 18.21
C ASP A 140 -37.97 -5.47 17.89
N SER A 141 -37.17 -4.44 17.60
CA SER A 141 -37.64 -3.14 17.12
C SER A 141 -38.04 -3.12 15.63
N GLY A 142 -37.87 -4.25 14.92
CA GLY A 142 -38.27 -4.41 13.52
C GLY A 142 -37.22 -4.00 12.49
N ALA A 143 -35.97 -3.80 12.90
CA ALA A 143 -34.89 -3.40 12.00
C ALA A 143 -34.65 -4.45 10.90
N ALA A 144 -34.34 -4.00 9.69
CA ALA A 144 -33.92 -4.88 8.60
C ALA A 144 -32.42 -5.22 8.67
N ALA A 145 -31.63 -4.36 9.33
CA ALA A 145 -30.20 -4.54 9.57
C ALA A 145 -29.77 -3.72 10.78
N LEU A 146 -28.68 -4.12 11.42
CA LEU A 146 -28.03 -3.37 12.49
C LEU A 146 -26.61 -2.96 12.08
N MET A 147 -26.30 -1.68 12.25
CA MET A 147 -24.96 -1.13 12.24
C MET A 147 -24.61 -0.63 13.65
N VAL A 148 -23.50 -1.13 14.19
CA VAL A 148 -22.92 -0.70 15.46
C VAL A 148 -21.73 0.20 15.18
N VAL A 149 -21.71 1.40 15.74
CA VAL A 149 -20.60 2.34 15.64
C VAL A 149 -19.76 2.24 16.92
N ASN A 150 -18.47 1.95 16.76
CA ASN A 150 -17.52 1.97 17.87
C ASN A 150 -17.33 3.40 18.36
N THR A 151 -17.63 3.65 19.63
CA THR A 151 -17.50 4.97 20.27
C THR A 151 -16.50 4.98 21.41
N ASP A 152 -15.70 3.92 21.58
CA ASP A 152 -14.62 3.92 22.57
C ASP A 152 -13.65 5.07 22.29
N GLN A 153 -13.44 5.95 23.28
CA GLN A 153 -12.58 7.12 23.12
C GLN A 153 -11.09 6.77 22.95
N LYS A 154 -10.68 5.55 23.29
CA LYS A 154 -9.28 5.08 23.15
C LYS A 154 -9.07 4.23 21.91
N THR A 155 -10.12 3.54 21.45
CA THR A 155 -10.05 2.57 20.37
C THR A 155 -11.21 2.71 19.37
N GLY A 156 -11.78 3.91 19.20
CA GLY A 156 -12.96 4.16 18.36
C GLY A 156 -12.75 3.89 16.88
N ASP A 157 -11.49 3.83 16.45
CA ASP A 157 -11.11 3.47 15.08
C ASP A 157 -10.96 1.95 14.89
N PHE A 158 -10.92 1.17 15.98
CA PHE A 158 -10.83 -0.29 15.89
C PHE A 158 -12.17 -0.89 15.47
N ILE A 159 -12.11 -1.72 14.43
CA ILE A 159 -13.25 -2.47 13.93
C ILE A 159 -12.94 -3.94 14.11
N TYR A 160 -13.81 -4.65 14.83
CA TYR A 160 -13.70 -6.08 15.07
C TYR A 160 -15.05 -6.75 14.80
N SER A 161 -14.99 -8.03 14.47
CA SER A 161 -16.21 -8.83 14.34
C SER A 161 -16.84 -8.97 15.72
N LEU A 162 -18.11 -8.57 15.85
CA LEU A 162 -18.87 -8.80 17.08
C LEU A 162 -19.05 -10.29 17.28
N GLU A 163 -18.72 -10.77 18.48
CA GLU A 163 -18.88 -12.17 18.89
C GLU A 163 -19.86 -12.28 20.06
N PRO A 164 -20.57 -13.42 20.20
CA PRO A 164 -21.31 -13.70 21.42
C PRO A 164 -20.36 -13.80 22.61
N GLU A 165 -20.65 -13.11 23.71
CA GLU A 165 -19.78 -13.07 24.89
C GLU A 165 -19.94 -14.32 25.78
N THR A 166 -21.06 -15.03 25.62
CA THR A 166 -21.40 -16.25 26.38
C THR A 166 -21.98 -17.34 25.48
N GLU A 167 -21.91 -18.60 25.91
CA GLU A 167 -22.54 -19.72 25.19
C GLU A 167 -24.06 -19.56 25.09
N GLU A 168 -24.69 -18.90 26.07
CA GLU A 168 -26.12 -18.60 26.03
C GLU A 168 -26.46 -17.57 24.95
N GLU A 169 -25.67 -16.49 24.85
CA GLU A 169 -25.82 -15.51 23.77
C GLU A 169 -25.64 -16.16 22.40
N LYS A 170 -24.67 -17.07 22.29
CA LYS A 170 -24.42 -17.81 21.05
C LYS A 170 -25.61 -18.67 20.66
N GLU A 171 -26.15 -19.45 21.59
CA GLU A 171 -27.34 -20.27 21.34
C GLU A 171 -28.57 -19.41 20.98
N TYR A 172 -28.73 -18.26 21.64
CA TYR A 172 -29.78 -17.32 21.30
C TYR A 172 -29.59 -16.76 19.88
N ALA A 173 -28.38 -16.30 19.57
CA ALA A 173 -28.05 -15.67 18.31
C ALA A 173 -28.27 -16.62 17.13
N ASP A 174 -27.79 -17.86 17.25
CA ASP A 174 -27.95 -18.90 16.23
C ASP A 174 -29.42 -19.24 15.93
N LYS A 175 -30.29 -19.11 16.93
CA LYS A 175 -31.72 -19.45 16.81
C LYS A 175 -32.60 -18.27 16.42
N HIS A 176 -32.25 -17.06 16.85
CA HIS A 176 -33.16 -15.93 16.83
C HIS A 176 -32.65 -14.71 16.09
N ILE A 177 -31.35 -14.52 15.93
CA ILE A 177 -30.84 -13.36 15.20
C ILE A 177 -30.81 -13.73 13.71
N ASP A 178 -31.78 -13.21 12.98
CA ASP A 178 -31.98 -13.38 11.55
C ASP A 178 -31.75 -12.08 10.77
N ILE A 179 -31.39 -11.01 11.49
CA ILE A 179 -30.96 -9.76 10.88
C ILE A 179 -29.43 -9.72 10.78
N PRO A 180 -28.93 -9.10 9.72
CA PRO A 180 -27.51 -8.85 9.53
C PRO A 180 -26.99 -7.77 10.49
N VAL A 181 -25.76 -7.96 10.95
CA VAL A 181 -25.12 -7.09 11.93
C VAL A 181 -23.70 -6.75 11.47
N ILE A 182 -23.40 -5.45 11.43
CA ILE A 182 -22.06 -4.94 11.11
C ILE A 182 -21.57 -3.98 12.18
N MET A 183 -20.26 -3.95 12.39
CA MET A 183 -19.57 -2.96 13.22
C MET A 183 -18.73 -2.05 12.34
N VAL A 184 -18.75 -0.75 12.58
CA VAL A 184 -17.95 0.26 11.86
C VAL A 184 -17.21 1.16 12.85
N SER A 185 -16.14 1.81 12.39
CA SER A 185 -15.38 2.78 13.20
C SER A 185 -16.17 4.06 13.45
N LEU A 186 -15.72 4.88 14.40
CA LEU A 186 -16.26 6.20 14.62
C LEU A 186 -16.16 7.09 13.37
N GLN A 187 -15.02 7.04 12.66
CA GLN A 187 -14.81 7.79 11.42
C GLN A 187 -15.82 7.38 10.35
N ALA A 188 -16.02 6.07 10.19
CA ALA A 188 -17.04 5.52 9.31
C ALA A 188 -18.44 6.03 9.68
N GLY A 189 -18.80 5.98 10.97
CA GLY A 189 -20.02 6.57 11.52
C GLY A 189 -20.21 8.04 11.15
N ASN A 190 -19.16 8.86 11.27
CA ASN A 190 -19.19 10.28 10.95
C ASN A 190 -19.38 10.56 9.45
N VAL A 191 -18.74 9.77 8.58
CA VAL A 191 -18.97 9.86 7.12
C VAL A 191 -20.42 9.56 6.78
N ILE A 192 -21.05 8.61 7.49
CA ILE A 192 -22.46 8.25 7.30
C ILE A 192 -23.39 9.38 7.74
N THR A 193 -23.19 9.96 8.93
CA THR A 193 -24.09 11.00 9.48
C THR A 193 -23.97 12.34 8.74
N THR A 194 -22.84 12.59 8.08
CA THR A 194 -22.59 13.83 7.32
C THR A 194 -22.70 13.64 5.81
N ALA A 195 -23.10 12.46 5.32
CA ALA A 195 -23.05 12.08 3.91
C ALA A 195 -23.79 13.04 2.97
N THR A 196 -24.93 13.57 3.39
CA THR A 196 -25.71 14.53 2.59
C THR A 196 -25.73 15.93 3.20
N ALA A 197 -24.79 16.23 4.11
CA ALA A 197 -24.68 17.55 4.72
C ALA A 197 -24.10 18.56 3.71
N THR A 198 -24.58 19.79 3.80
CA THR A 198 -24.05 20.93 3.02
C THR A 198 -23.44 21.95 3.98
N ASP A 199 -22.63 22.89 3.47
CA ASP A 199 -21.99 23.94 4.29
C ASP A 199 -23.01 24.78 5.08
N ASP A 200 -24.27 24.84 4.63
CA ASP A 200 -25.38 25.58 5.27
C ASP A 200 -26.21 24.73 6.26
N SER A 201 -25.91 23.43 6.43
CA SER A 201 -26.67 22.52 7.29
C SER A 201 -26.41 22.77 8.79
N ASP A 202 -27.45 22.74 9.64
CA ASP A 202 -27.29 22.88 11.10
C ASP A 202 -26.55 21.65 11.68
N PRO A 203 -25.38 21.84 12.31
CA PRO A 203 -24.62 20.73 12.91
C PRO A 203 -25.42 19.90 13.91
N ASN A 204 -26.36 20.51 14.65
CA ASN A 204 -27.16 19.79 15.63
C ASN A 204 -28.19 18.86 14.98
N GLU A 205 -28.71 19.23 13.80
CA GLU A 205 -29.64 18.39 13.05
C GLU A 205 -28.88 17.28 12.31
N VAL A 206 -27.71 17.59 11.74
CA VAL A 206 -26.81 16.61 11.12
C VAL A 206 -26.41 15.52 12.12
N ASN A 207 -26.00 15.91 13.34
CA ASN A 207 -25.66 14.98 14.42
C ASN A 207 -26.86 14.14 14.91
N ARG A 208 -28.10 14.54 14.61
CA ARG A 208 -29.32 13.78 14.87
C ARG A 208 -29.77 12.93 13.68
N GLY A 209 -28.95 12.83 12.64
CA GLY A 209 -29.18 12.00 11.47
C GLY A 209 -29.95 12.67 10.34
N ALA A 210 -30.12 14.00 10.35
CA ALA A 210 -30.84 14.71 9.28
C ALA A 210 -30.14 14.65 7.90
N ALA A 211 -28.85 14.32 7.87
CA ALA A 211 -28.05 14.18 6.66
C ALA A 211 -27.71 12.70 6.32
N LEU A 212 -28.54 11.77 6.82
CA LEU A 212 -28.41 10.36 6.48
C LEU A 212 -28.85 10.10 5.03
N PRO A 213 -28.18 9.17 4.33
CA PRO A 213 -28.54 8.80 2.98
C PRO A 213 -29.89 8.05 2.93
N GLU A 214 -30.63 8.24 1.84
CA GLU A 214 -31.94 7.61 1.67
C GLU A 214 -31.90 6.08 1.55
N ARG A 215 -30.81 5.53 1.01
CA ARG A 215 -30.60 4.09 0.86
C ARG A 215 -29.12 3.71 0.97
N ILE A 216 -28.87 2.60 1.64
CA ILE A 216 -27.56 1.93 1.74
C ILE A 216 -27.64 0.55 1.09
N ARG A 217 -26.50 0.03 0.63
CA ARG A 217 -26.25 -1.35 0.20
C ARG A 217 -24.95 -1.81 0.88
N LEU A 218 -24.84 -3.09 1.23
CA LEU A 218 -23.71 -3.60 2.02
C LEU A 218 -23.19 -4.89 1.40
N TYR A 219 -22.04 -4.89 0.75
CA TYR A 219 -21.44 -6.09 0.16
C TYR A 219 -20.36 -6.69 1.07
N ALA A 220 -19.99 -7.95 0.84
CA ALA A 220 -18.75 -8.45 1.39
C ALA A 220 -17.57 -7.69 0.75
N GLY A 221 -16.52 -7.41 1.53
CA GLY A 221 -15.33 -6.70 1.04
C GLY A 221 -14.61 -7.45 -0.09
N GLY A 222 -14.68 -8.78 -0.09
CA GLY A 222 -14.08 -9.62 -1.13
C GLY A 222 -12.59 -9.29 -1.34
N ASP A 223 -12.20 -9.07 -2.60
CA ASP A 223 -10.85 -8.65 -2.98
C ASP A 223 -10.67 -7.11 -2.98
N ARG A 224 -11.66 -6.34 -2.50
CA ARG A 224 -11.50 -4.88 -2.41
C ARG A 224 -10.55 -4.51 -1.27
N PRO A 225 -9.77 -3.42 -1.44
CA PRO A 225 -8.97 -2.89 -0.35
C PRO A 225 -9.81 -2.40 0.83
N PHE A 226 -9.35 -2.69 2.05
CA PHE A 226 -9.93 -2.17 3.31
C PHE A 226 -8.80 -1.87 4.31
N PHE A 227 -9.03 -0.96 5.25
CA PHE A 227 -8.00 -0.46 6.14
C PHE A 227 -8.04 -1.13 7.52
N GLU A 228 -6.88 -1.19 8.17
CA GLU A 228 -6.72 -1.59 9.55
C GLU A 228 -5.71 -0.66 10.22
N ASP A 229 -6.18 0.13 11.18
CA ASP A 229 -5.31 1.08 11.88
C ASP A 229 -4.42 0.37 12.90
N ALA A 230 -3.11 0.54 12.75
CA ALA A 230 -2.14 0.08 13.74
C ALA A 230 -1.77 1.18 14.74
N MET A 231 -1.77 2.44 14.28
CA MET A 231 -1.49 3.64 15.07
C MET A 231 -2.08 4.87 14.39
N SER A 232 -2.86 5.65 15.13
CA SER A 232 -3.54 6.85 14.61
C SER A 232 -2.64 8.10 14.57
N SER A 233 -1.53 8.14 15.32
CA SER A 233 -0.56 9.24 15.25
C SER A 233 0.80 8.87 15.86
N ASN A 234 1.86 9.53 15.38
CA ASN A 234 3.23 9.45 15.91
C ASN A 234 3.77 8.00 16.10
N PRO A 235 3.93 7.17 15.06
CA PRO A 235 3.70 7.49 13.65
C PRO A 235 2.29 7.10 13.22
N LEU A 236 1.71 7.80 12.26
CA LEU A 236 0.49 7.30 11.60
C LEU A 236 0.86 6.06 10.79
N VAL A 237 0.34 4.90 11.21
CA VAL A 237 0.59 3.58 10.59
C VAL A 237 -0.73 2.84 10.45
N TYR A 238 -1.05 2.46 9.23
CA TYR A 238 -2.22 1.65 8.93
C TYR A 238 -1.88 0.62 7.86
N LEU A 239 -2.66 -0.45 7.83
CA LEU A 239 -2.55 -1.51 6.86
C LEU A 239 -3.68 -1.39 5.86
N ILE A 240 -3.41 -1.70 4.61
CA ILE A 240 -4.42 -1.85 3.56
C ILE A 240 -4.38 -3.30 3.10
N HIS A 241 -5.41 -4.03 3.49
CA HIS A 241 -5.63 -5.39 3.05
C HIS A 241 -6.01 -5.43 1.59
N ASN A 242 -5.73 -6.55 0.90
CA ASN A 242 -6.04 -6.74 -0.52
C ASN A 242 -5.55 -5.59 -1.43
N MET A 243 -4.45 -4.91 -1.08
CA MET A 243 -3.93 -3.81 -1.87
C MET A 243 -3.53 -4.29 -3.26
N LEU A 244 -2.87 -5.45 -3.32
CA LEU A 244 -2.58 -6.18 -4.56
C LEU A 244 -3.26 -7.54 -4.53
N THR A 245 -3.75 -7.95 -5.70
CA THR A 245 -4.20 -9.31 -5.93
C THR A 245 -3.00 -10.26 -5.95
N PRO A 246 -3.20 -11.56 -5.63
CA PRO A 246 -2.13 -12.55 -5.70
C PRO A 246 -1.44 -12.60 -7.07
N GLU A 247 -2.19 -12.42 -8.16
CA GLU A 247 -1.69 -12.41 -9.54
C GLU A 247 -0.83 -11.17 -9.83
N GLU A 248 -1.21 -10.01 -9.30
CA GLU A 248 -0.41 -8.79 -9.40
C GLU A 248 0.90 -8.90 -8.63
N CYS A 249 0.89 -9.50 -7.45
CA CYS A 249 2.11 -9.81 -6.71
C CYS A 249 3.05 -10.69 -7.54
N ASP A 250 2.53 -11.77 -8.14
CA ASP A 250 3.33 -12.70 -8.94
C ASP A 250 3.88 -12.03 -10.21
N GLU A 251 3.11 -11.14 -10.84
CA GLU A 251 3.55 -10.37 -11.99
C GLU A 251 4.67 -9.38 -11.61
N LEU A 252 4.59 -8.69 -10.47
CA LEU A 252 5.69 -7.84 -9.98
C LEU A 252 6.96 -8.66 -9.71
N LEU A 253 6.83 -9.85 -9.11
CA LEU A 253 7.97 -10.76 -8.89
C LEU A 253 8.60 -11.21 -10.22
N ARG A 254 7.78 -11.57 -11.21
CA ARG A 254 8.24 -11.92 -12.56
C ARG A 254 8.96 -10.75 -13.24
N MET A 255 8.51 -9.52 -13.02
CA MET A 255 9.21 -8.34 -13.54
C MET A 255 10.56 -8.09 -12.87
N ALA A 256 10.70 -8.45 -11.59
CA ALA A 256 11.91 -8.28 -10.79
C ALA A 256 12.93 -9.43 -10.97
N GLU A 257 12.50 -10.59 -11.43
CA GLU A 257 13.32 -11.78 -11.60
C GLU A 257 14.61 -11.51 -12.39
N GLY A 258 15.75 -11.94 -11.84
CA GLY A 258 17.07 -11.78 -12.44
C GLY A 258 17.65 -10.36 -12.42
N LYS A 259 16.98 -9.39 -11.77
CA LYS A 259 17.40 -7.97 -11.75
C LYS A 259 17.87 -7.47 -10.39
N TYR A 260 17.86 -8.32 -9.38
CA TYR A 260 18.30 -7.99 -8.03
C TYR A 260 19.80 -7.67 -7.99
N GLU A 261 20.15 -6.68 -7.19
CA GLU A 261 21.53 -6.34 -6.82
C GLU A 261 21.59 -6.27 -5.29
N MET A 262 22.72 -6.66 -4.70
CA MET A 262 22.94 -6.50 -3.27
C MET A 262 22.74 -5.04 -2.88
N VAL A 263 22.04 -4.79 -1.78
CA VAL A 263 22.00 -3.45 -1.18
C VAL A 263 23.40 -3.17 -0.62
N GLU A 264 24.19 -2.44 -1.41
CA GLU A 264 25.58 -2.10 -1.06
C GLU A 264 25.62 -0.84 -0.19
N ASP A 265 25.18 -0.94 1.06
CA ASP A 265 25.29 0.18 2.02
C ASP A 265 26.74 0.62 2.26
N THR A 266 27.71 -0.24 1.94
CA THR A 266 29.14 -0.07 2.21
C THR A 266 29.94 0.64 1.11
N LYS A 267 29.38 0.86 -0.10
CA LYS A 267 30.16 1.46 -1.22
C LYS A 267 30.10 2.99 -1.33
N GLY A 268 29.45 3.68 -0.40
CA GLY A 268 29.63 5.13 -0.21
C GLY A 268 29.05 6.04 -1.30
N VAL A 269 28.16 5.54 -2.19
CA VAL A 269 27.54 6.35 -3.25
C VAL A 269 26.03 6.32 -3.13
N ASN A 270 25.42 7.47 -2.88
CA ASN A 270 23.96 7.63 -2.86
C ASN A 270 23.36 7.42 -4.25
N ASN A 271 22.10 7.03 -4.34
CA ASN A 271 21.29 7.01 -5.55
C ASN A 271 19.92 7.60 -5.22
N TYR A 272 19.80 8.93 -5.39
CA TYR A 272 18.58 9.66 -5.08
C TYR A 272 17.41 9.30 -6.02
N LEU A 273 17.67 8.76 -7.21
CA LEU A 273 16.60 8.29 -8.13
C LEU A 273 15.92 7.01 -7.66
N GLU A 274 16.66 6.14 -6.96
CA GLU A 274 16.20 4.81 -6.54
C GLU A 274 16.01 4.70 -5.02
N ASN A 275 16.03 5.83 -4.31
CA ASN A 275 15.90 5.90 -2.84
C ASN A 275 16.87 4.94 -2.13
N SER A 276 18.13 4.92 -2.58
CA SER A 276 19.18 4.07 -2.01
C SER A 276 20.34 4.93 -1.51
N PHE A 277 20.60 4.92 -0.21
CA PHE A 277 21.59 5.79 0.43
C PHE A 277 22.70 4.98 1.07
N ALA A 278 23.94 5.45 0.97
CA ALA A 278 25.06 4.81 1.63
C ALA A 278 24.95 4.99 3.16
N SER A 279 25.29 3.96 3.93
CA SER A 279 25.34 4.09 5.38
C SER A 279 26.53 4.96 5.78
N GLN A 280 26.25 6.17 6.25
CA GLN A 280 27.27 6.99 6.90
C GLN A 280 27.43 6.43 8.31
N GLY A 281 28.64 5.96 8.64
CA GLY A 281 28.95 5.46 9.98
C GLY A 281 28.61 6.50 11.04
N GLY A 282 27.41 6.36 11.65
CA GLY A 282 26.88 7.23 12.70
C GLY A 282 25.69 8.13 12.30
N SER A 283 24.53 7.55 11.94
CA SER A 283 23.21 8.19 11.75
C SER A 283 23.12 9.23 10.59
N SER A 284 22.06 9.36 9.77
CA SER A 284 20.62 9.28 10.04
C SER A 284 19.76 9.15 8.76
N SER A 285 19.99 8.15 7.89
CA SER A 285 19.05 7.87 6.76
C SER A 285 19.10 6.46 6.16
N GLY A 286 20.00 5.59 6.60
CA GLY A 286 20.04 4.19 6.16
C GLY A 286 20.47 3.30 7.32
N GLY A 287 19.59 2.43 7.79
CA GLY A 287 19.99 1.31 8.66
C GLY A 287 20.74 0.29 7.82
N ASP A 288 21.68 -0.45 8.40
CA ASP A 288 22.42 -1.43 7.60
C ASP A 288 21.47 -2.58 7.17
N ALA A 289 21.29 -2.73 5.86
CA ALA A 289 20.63 -3.86 5.24
C ALA A 289 21.62 -5.03 5.19
N ILE A 290 21.31 -6.11 5.89
CA ILE A 290 22.14 -7.32 5.92
C ILE A 290 21.53 -8.36 5.00
N ASN A 291 22.30 -8.79 4.00
CA ASN A 291 21.91 -9.81 3.02
C ASN A 291 20.59 -9.50 2.28
N VAL A 292 20.30 -8.23 2.02
CA VAL A 292 19.10 -7.82 1.25
C VAL A 292 19.50 -7.54 -0.19
N GLU A 293 18.72 -8.05 -1.14
CA GLU A 293 18.85 -7.71 -2.56
C GLU A 293 17.71 -6.78 -2.99
N ARG A 294 17.96 -5.84 -3.90
CA ARG A 294 17.01 -4.82 -4.36
C ARG A 294 17.02 -4.71 -5.87
N THR A 295 15.86 -4.37 -6.44
CA THR A 295 15.76 -3.90 -7.82
C THR A 295 14.73 -2.77 -7.92
N TYR A 296 14.88 -1.91 -8.92
CA TYR A 296 13.95 -0.82 -9.18
C TYR A 296 13.25 -1.07 -10.52
N LEU A 297 11.92 -1.08 -10.51
CA LEU A 297 11.10 -1.36 -11.69
C LEU A 297 10.75 -0.05 -12.40
N TRP A 298 11.69 0.52 -13.15
CA TRP A 298 11.50 1.74 -13.93
C TRP A 298 10.44 1.54 -15.03
N LYS A 299 9.21 2.01 -14.78
CA LYS A 299 8.07 1.81 -15.68
C LYS A 299 7.33 3.12 -15.94
N GLY A 300 7.16 3.96 -14.92
CA GLY A 300 6.51 5.26 -14.99
C GLY A 300 5.26 5.25 -15.88
N ALA A 301 5.14 6.23 -16.77
CA ALA A 301 3.97 6.37 -17.65
C ALA A 301 3.93 5.36 -18.82
N VAL A 302 5.01 4.60 -19.06
CA VAL A 302 5.09 3.58 -20.12
C VAL A 302 4.84 2.17 -19.59
N ALA A 303 4.26 2.07 -18.40
CA ALA A 303 3.95 0.80 -17.77
C ALA A 303 2.91 -0.03 -18.54
N GLY A 304 2.97 -1.35 -18.39
CA GLY A 304 1.97 -2.27 -18.94
C GLY A 304 0.63 -2.18 -18.20
N LYS A 305 -0.41 -2.84 -18.72
CA LYS A 305 -1.77 -2.79 -18.16
C LYS A 305 -1.81 -3.05 -16.65
N THR A 306 -1.15 -4.12 -16.19
CA THR A 306 -1.14 -4.51 -14.77
C THR A 306 -0.64 -3.39 -13.86
N VAL A 307 0.49 -2.73 -14.18
CA VAL A 307 1.03 -1.66 -13.33
C VAL A 307 0.14 -0.42 -13.36
N LYS A 308 -0.54 -0.15 -14.49
CA LYS A 308 -1.52 0.94 -14.57
C LYS A 308 -2.76 0.66 -13.72
N ASP A 309 -3.30 -0.56 -13.80
CA ASP A 309 -4.43 -0.97 -12.96
C ASP A 309 -4.07 -0.86 -11.46
N ILE A 310 -2.83 -1.25 -11.10
CA ILE A 310 -2.30 -1.07 -9.75
C ILE A 310 -2.23 0.42 -9.38
N ASP A 311 -1.56 1.25 -10.17
CA ASP A 311 -1.39 2.69 -9.90
C ASP A 311 -2.75 3.40 -9.78
N GLU A 312 -3.73 3.07 -10.63
CA GLU A 312 -5.10 3.59 -10.54
C GLU A 312 -5.77 3.20 -9.23
N ARG A 313 -5.63 1.93 -8.79
CA ARG A 313 -6.13 1.49 -7.49
C ARG A 313 -5.42 2.21 -6.34
N MET A 314 -4.09 2.35 -6.40
CA MET A 314 -3.34 3.09 -5.37
C MET A 314 -3.80 4.55 -5.31
N SER A 315 -4.04 5.18 -6.46
CA SER A 315 -4.56 6.55 -6.50
C SER A 315 -5.93 6.69 -5.86
N GLN A 316 -6.85 5.75 -6.12
CA GLN A 316 -8.18 5.74 -5.53
C GLN A 316 -8.14 5.52 -4.01
N VAL A 317 -7.34 4.54 -3.56
CA VAL A 317 -7.27 4.15 -2.14
C VAL A 317 -6.49 5.18 -1.31
N MET A 318 -5.39 5.71 -1.84
CA MET A 318 -4.52 6.64 -1.10
C MET A 318 -4.96 8.10 -1.24
N GLY A 319 -5.84 8.43 -2.19
CA GLY A 319 -6.26 9.81 -2.47
C GLY A 319 -5.19 10.68 -3.16
N PHE A 320 -4.10 10.08 -3.68
CA PHE A 320 -3.04 10.81 -4.38
C PHE A 320 -3.01 10.48 -5.89
N PRO A 321 -2.83 11.47 -6.77
CA PRO A 321 -2.60 11.23 -8.19
C PRO A 321 -1.33 10.40 -8.43
N ALA A 322 -1.31 9.59 -9.49
CA ALA A 322 -0.21 8.67 -9.79
C ALA A 322 1.16 9.37 -10.00
N GLU A 323 1.16 10.68 -10.29
CA GLU A 323 2.35 11.51 -10.38
C GLU A 323 3.11 11.61 -9.05
N HIS A 324 2.42 11.49 -7.92
CA HIS A 324 3.04 11.56 -6.60
C HIS A 324 3.74 10.26 -6.21
N PHE A 325 3.46 9.16 -6.89
CA PHE A 325 4.06 7.88 -6.53
C PHE A 325 5.36 7.60 -7.26
N SER A 326 6.33 7.04 -6.55
CA SER A 326 7.52 6.43 -7.15
C SER A 326 7.16 5.22 -8.02
N ASP A 327 8.09 4.81 -8.87
CA ASP A 327 8.12 3.43 -9.39
C ASP A 327 8.39 2.44 -8.25
N PHE A 328 8.11 1.15 -8.48
CA PHE A 328 8.29 0.11 -7.47
C PHE A 328 9.76 -0.20 -7.19
N GLN A 329 10.13 -0.17 -5.92
CA GLN A 329 11.37 -0.76 -5.41
C GLN A 329 11.05 -2.16 -4.85
N VAL A 330 11.64 -3.21 -5.40
CA VAL A 330 11.41 -4.58 -4.92
C VAL A 330 12.63 -5.08 -4.16
N ASN A 331 12.45 -5.38 -2.89
CA ASN A 331 13.45 -5.97 -2.01
C ASN A 331 13.20 -7.47 -1.85
N LYS A 332 14.29 -8.26 -1.81
CA LYS A 332 14.30 -9.69 -1.58
C LYS A 332 15.17 -10.01 -0.38
N TYR A 333 14.59 -10.75 0.55
CA TYR A 333 15.20 -11.21 1.79
C TYR A 333 15.31 -12.73 1.74
N VAL A 334 16.49 -13.24 2.10
CA VAL A 334 16.77 -14.67 2.28
C VAL A 334 16.98 -14.97 3.76
N VAL A 335 17.07 -16.24 4.14
CA VAL A 335 17.29 -16.62 5.54
C VAL A 335 18.54 -15.91 6.10
N GLY A 336 18.38 -15.26 7.25
CA GLY A 336 19.41 -14.45 7.90
C GLY A 336 19.45 -12.98 7.43
N SER A 337 18.67 -12.60 6.41
CA SER A 337 18.52 -11.19 6.03
C SER A 337 17.78 -10.40 7.09
N LYS A 338 18.16 -9.14 7.27
CA LYS A 338 17.45 -8.16 8.10
C LYS A 338 17.69 -6.75 7.60
N TYR A 339 16.84 -5.82 8.01
CA TYR A 339 17.05 -4.39 7.80
C TYR A 339 16.99 -3.70 9.16
N ASN A 340 18.12 -3.17 9.63
CA ASN A 340 18.15 -2.50 10.93
C ASN A 340 17.27 -1.23 10.95
N ALA A 341 16.96 -0.76 12.15
CA ALA A 341 16.18 0.45 12.39
C ALA A 341 16.65 1.64 11.53
N HIS A 342 15.72 2.18 10.73
CA HIS A 342 15.97 3.26 9.78
C HIS A 342 14.72 4.12 9.57
N TYR A 343 14.89 5.14 8.73
CA TYR A 343 13.83 6.02 8.26
C TYR A 343 13.82 6.01 6.74
N ASP A 344 12.64 6.09 6.14
CA ASP A 344 12.50 6.20 4.69
C ASP A 344 12.58 7.67 4.27
N ILE A 345 13.80 8.22 4.23
CA ILE A 345 14.06 9.63 3.89
C ILE A 345 14.77 9.74 2.55
N ASN A 346 14.30 10.65 1.72
CA ASN A 346 15.05 11.17 0.58
C ASN A 346 14.86 12.68 0.49
N ASP A 347 15.88 13.42 0.94
CA ASP A 347 15.88 14.89 0.96
C ASP A 347 15.72 15.52 -0.45
N ALA A 348 16.04 14.77 -1.52
CA ALA A 348 15.89 15.26 -2.88
C ALA A 348 14.45 15.15 -3.41
N ASN A 349 13.64 14.23 -2.89
CA ASN A 349 12.31 13.93 -3.41
C ASN A 349 11.16 14.25 -2.44
N GLY A 350 11.45 14.47 -1.14
CA GLY A 350 10.44 14.83 -0.14
C GLY A 350 9.38 13.73 0.04
N ILE A 351 9.79 12.57 0.58
CA ILE A 351 8.91 11.43 0.83
C ILE A 351 7.98 11.75 2.01
N MET A 352 6.69 11.89 1.75
CA MET A 352 5.67 12.12 2.79
C MET A 352 5.17 10.83 3.42
N ALA A 353 5.08 9.75 2.64
CA ALA A 353 4.62 8.46 3.13
C ALA A 353 5.29 7.32 2.35
N THR A 354 5.42 6.16 2.99
CA THR A 354 5.88 4.93 2.34
C THR A 354 4.77 3.90 2.35
N ILE A 355 4.55 3.27 1.20
CA ILE A 355 3.67 2.11 1.03
C ILE A 355 4.57 0.88 0.87
N THR A 356 4.52 -0.02 1.85
CA THR A 356 5.30 -1.26 1.88
C THR A 356 4.36 -2.45 1.64
N ILE A 357 4.47 -3.11 0.51
CA ILE A 357 3.58 -4.21 0.11
C ILE A 357 4.31 -5.54 0.17
N PHE A 358 3.75 -6.53 0.87
CA PHE A 358 4.29 -7.88 0.91
C PHE A 358 3.83 -8.67 -0.32
N LEU A 359 4.79 -9.19 -1.11
CA LEU A 359 4.49 -9.90 -2.36
C LEU A 359 4.30 -11.42 -2.17
N ASN A 360 4.56 -11.92 -0.96
CA ASN A 360 4.35 -13.33 -0.59
C ASN A 360 4.12 -13.48 0.91
N ASP A 361 3.53 -14.61 1.30
CA ASP A 361 3.45 -15.02 2.70
C ASP A 361 4.83 -15.50 3.17
N VAL A 362 5.15 -15.20 4.43
CA VAL A 362 6.41 -15.58 5.07
C VAL A 362 6.16 -16.62 6.15
N GLU A 363 7.02 -17.64 6.20
CA GLU A 363 6.84 -18.76 7.13
C GLU A 363 7.24 -18.43 8.57
N GLU A 364 8.38 -17.75 8.77
CA GLU A 364 8.84 -17.33 10.10
C GLU A 364 9.89 -16.22 10.03
N GLY A 365 9.72 -15.18 10.87
CA GLY A 365 10.63 -14.04 10.91
C GLY A 365 10.33 -13.01 9.81
N GLY A 366 11.17 -12.00 9.69
CA GLY A 366 11.01 -10.96 8.67
C GLY A 366 9.84 -10.01 8.93
N GLU A 367 9.34 -9.92 10.16
CA GLU A 367 8.29 -8.99 10.55
C GLU A 367 8.78 -7.53 10.43
N LEU A 368 7.86 -6.62 10.10
CA LEU A 368 8.12 -5.17 10.09
C LEU A 368 7.74 -4.61 11.46
N VAL A 369 8.66 -3.93 12.13
CA VAL A 369 8.47 -3.43 13.49
C VAL A 369 8.60 -1.92 13.55
N PHE A 370 7.61 -1.27 14.16
CA PHE A 370 7.70 0.13 14.59
C PHE A 370 7.91 0.15 16.11
N SER A 371 9.13 0.50 16.51
CA SER A 371 9.60 0.33 17.90
C SER A 371 9.17 1.44 18.85
N LYS A 372 8.68 2.58 18.34
CA LYS A 372 8.37 3.79 19.10
C LYS A 372 6.96 4.31 18.81
N PRO A 373 5.91 3.61 19.25
CA PRO A 373 4.56 4.12 19.13
C PRO A 373 4.36 5.37 20.02
N GLY A 374 3.61 6.34 19.53
CA GLY A 374 3.45 7.65 20.16
C GLY A 374 2.52 7.66 21.38
N ASP A 375 1.69 6.63 21.50
CA ASP A 375 0.80 6.40 22.64
C ASP A 375 1.51 5.81 23.87
N GLY A 376 2.81 5.50 23.76
CA GLY A 376 3.59 4.85 24.81
C GLY A 376 3.22 3.38 25.06
N GLY A 377 2.41 2.78 24.18
CA GLY A 377 2.03 1.38 24.24
C GLY A 377 3.11 0.43 23.73
N ASP A 378 2.73 -0.85 23.58
CA ASP A 378 3.62 -1.88 23.06
C ASP A 378 4.02 -1.60 21.60
N PRO A 379 5.26 -1.95 21.18
CA PRO A 379 5.69 -1.83 19.79
C PRO A 379 4.76 -2.54 18.81
N ILE A 380 4.64 -1.99 17.60
CA ILE A 380 3.81 -2.54 16.54
C ILE A 380 4.64 -3.53 15.75
N LEU A 381 4.12 -4.75 15.60
CA LEU A 381 4.74 -5.84 14.85
C LEU A 381 3.79 -6.28 13.75
N ILE A 382 4.24 -6.20 12.50
CA ILE A 382 3.43 -6.52 11.32
C ILE A 382 3.99 -7.76 10.65
N SER A 383 3.17 -8.81 10.64
CA SER A 383 3.46 -10.08 9.99
C SER A 383 3.22 -9.98 8.48
N PRO A 384 4.18 -10.39 7.63
CA PRO A 384 4.00 -10.35 6.18
C PRO A 384 2.86 -11.25 5.70
N LYS A 385 1.94 -10.70 4.92
CA LYS A 385 0.85 -11.42 4.23
C LYS A 385 0.77 -11.00 2.78
N LYS A 386 0.67 -11.95 1.85
CA LYS A 386 0.65 -11.64 0.41
C LYS A 386 -0.46 -10.64 0.08
N GLY A 387 -0.12 -9.56 -0.63
CA GLY A 387 -1.06 -8.52 -1.06
C GLY A 387 -1.37 -7.45 0.00
N LEU A 388 -0.96 -7.64 1.25
CA LEU A 388 -1.12 -6.66 2.33
C LEU A 388 -0.11 -5.52 2.15
N ALA A 389 -0.60 -4.28 2.20
CA ALA A 389 0.23 -3.09 2.25
C ALA A 389 0.24 -2.50 3.65
N VAL A 390 1.39 -1.95 4.04
CA VAL A 390 1.58 -1.15 5.25
C VAL A 390 1.92 0.25 4.79
N VAL A 391 1.13 1.23 5.23
CA VAL A 391 1.43 2.64 5.00
C VAL A 391 1.89 3.25 6.31
N HIS A 392 3.00 3.98 6.24
CA HIS A 392 3.37 4.91 7.31
C HIS A 392 3.68 6.29 6.73
N HIS A 393 3.27 7.32 7.45
CA HIS A 393 3.55 8.71 7.07
C HIS A 393 4.90 9.12 7.65
N ASN A 394 5.85 9.51 6.78
CA ASN A 394 7.19 9.95 7.15
C ASN A 394 7.23 11.39 7.68
N THR A 395 6.15 12.14 7.49
CA THR A 395 6.02 13.53 7.93
C THR A 395 4.74 13.77 8.73
N ASP A 396 4.79 14.75 9.63
CA ASP A 396 3.62 15.26 10.33
C ASP A 396 2.71 16.13 9.42
N GLU A 397 1.62 16.65 9.97
CA GLU A 397 0.67 17.54 9.28
C GLU A 397 1.29 18.85 8.76
N ASN A 398 2.45 19.24 9.30
CA ASN A 398 3.21 20.41 8.91
C ASN A 398 4.37 20.06 7.97
N TYR A 399 4.41 18.84 7.44
CA TYR A 399 5.47 18.30 6.58
C TYR A 399 6.85 18.22 7.25
N ASN A 400 6.92 18.25 8.58
CA ASN A 400 8.16 18.00 9.29
C ASN A 400 8.39 16.50 9.41
N PHE A 401 9.65 16.09 9.30
CA PHE A 401 10.04 14.70 9.44
C PHE A 401 9.66 14.13 10.82
N ASP A 402 8.89 13.03 10.81
CA ASP A 402 8.43 12.36 12.02
C ASP A 402 9.41 11.27 12.45
N LYS A 403 10.11 11.49 13.57
CA LYS A 403 11.12 10.56 14.11
C LYS A 403 10.51 9.30 14.76
N SER A 404 9.20 9.27 14.97
CA SER A 404 8.53 8.07 15.50
C SER A 404 8.38 6.98 14.43
N THR A 405 8.54 7.33 13.15
CA THR A 405 8.48 6.44 11.97
C THR A 405 9.64 5.45 11.86
N VAL A 406 10.55 5.45 12.85
CA VAL A 406 11.68 4.52 12.89
C VAL A 406 11.16 3.08 12.84
N HIS A 407 11.59 2.36 11.82
CA HIS A 407 11.14 1.00 11.60
C HIS A 407 12.30 0.09 11.21
N GLU A 408 12.14 -1.21 11.48
CA GLU A 408 13.10 -2.24 11.13
C GLU A 408 12.39 -3.47 10.58
N GLU A 409 13.11 -4.24 9.77
CA GLU A 409 12.67 -5.56 9.34
C GLU A 409 13.49 -6.61 10.09
N LEU A 410 12.81 -7.40 10.91
CA LEU A 410 13.43 -8.43 11.74
C LEU A 410 14.11 -9.51 10.89
N VAL A 411 14.94 -10.31 11.54
CA VAL A 411 15.68 -11.39 10.87
C VAL A 411 14.69 -12.39 10.27
N LEU A 412 14.82 -12.63 8.96
CA LEU A 412 14.10 -13.71 8.30
C LEU A 412 14.67 -15.06 8.75
N LYS A 413 13.83 -15.90 9.38
CA LYS A 413 14.26 -17.18 9.96
C LYS A 413 14.00 -18.35 9.02
N ARG A 414 12.88 -18.34 8.30
CA ARG A 414 12.50 -19.41 7.36
C ARG A 414 11.75 -18.87 6.13
N GLY A 415 12.03 -19.46 4.97
CA GLY A 415 11.44 -19.09 3.69
C GLY A 415 12.19 -17.97 2.96
N VAL A 416 11.47 -17.23 2.13
CA VAL A 416 11.93 -16.05 1.38
C VAL A 416 10.89 -14.95 1.60
N LYS A 417 11.33 -13.68 1.66
CA LYS A 417 10.41 -12.55 1.77
C LYS A 417 10.67 -11.57 0.62
N TYR A 418 9.61 -11.16 -0.05
CA TYR A 418 9.62 -10.14 -1.09
C TYR A 418 8.74 -8.98 -0.70
N VAL A 419 9.27 -7.78 -0.85
CA VAL A 419 8.59 -6.53 -0.51
C VAL A 419 8.66 -5.59 -1.69
N ALA A 420 7.52 -5.04 -2.12
CA ALA A 420 7.46 -3.90 -3.02
C ALA A 420 7.22 -2.62 -2.22
N LYS A 421 8.19 -1.71 -2.21
CA LYS A 421 8.03 -0.36 -1.68
C LYS A 421 7.61 0.60 -2.81
N LYS A 422 6.70 1.51 -2.49
CA LYS A 422 6.33 2.67 -3.31
C LYS A 422 6.30 3.89 -2.39
N PHE A 423 6.92 4.98 -2.82
CA PHE A 423 7.04 6.20 -2.04
C PHE A 423 6.03 7.23 -2.53
N VAL A 424 5.41 7.95 -1.61
CA VAL A 424 4.52 9.09 -1.91
C VAL A 424 5.32 10.37 -1.72
N TYR A 425 5.55 11.10 -2.80
CA TYR A 425 6.29 12.36 -2.81
C TYR A 425 5.36 13.55 -2.59
N LEU A 426 5.87 14.56 -1.89
CA LEU A 426 5.17 15.83 -1.68
C LEU A 426 4.81 16.51 -3.00
N ASN A 427 5.75 16.52 -3.93
CA ASN A 427 5.58 17.14 -5.24
C ASN A 427 5.33 16.08 -6.32
N PRO A 428 4.45 16.33 -7.29
CA PRO A 428 4.22 15.43 -8.39
C PRO A 428 5.47 15.32 -9.26
N GLN A 429 5.81 14.10 -9.67
CA GLN A 429 6.91 13.89 -10.60
C GLN A 429 6.57 14.41 -12.00
N PRO A 430 7.45 15.21 -12.61
CA PRO A 430 7.27 15.67 -13.98
C PRO A 430 7.05 14.52 -14.96
N THR A 431 6.08 14.67 -15.85
CA THR A 431 5.75 13.69 -16.90
C THR A 431 6.98 13.27 -17.71
N ALA A 432 7.90 14.20 -17.97
CA ALA A 432 9.13 13.91 -18.69
C ALA A 432 10.02 12.90 -17.96
N LEU A 433 10.17 12.98 -16.64
CA LEU A 433 10.93 12.00 -15.86
C LEU A 433 10.23 10.63 -15.89
N ARG A 434 8.91 10.62 -15.71
CA ARG A 434 8.06 9.41 -15.75
C ARG A 434 8.02 8.72 -17.13
N ILE A 435 8.44 9.39 -18.20
CA ILE A 435 8.53 8.80 -19.56
C ILE A 435 9.99 8.49 -19.92
N VAL A 436 10.88 9.48 -19.78
CA VAL A 436 12.24 9.38 -20.31
C VAL A 436 13.10 8.41 -19.49
N LEU A 437 13.00 8.40 -18.16
CA LEU A 437 13.81 7.49 -17.34
C LEU A 437 13.44 6.01 -17.61
N PRO A 438 12.16 5.61 -17.64
CA PRO A 438 11.79 4.26 -18.05
C PRO A 438 12.22 3.89 -19.48
N LEU A 439 12.12 4.84 -20.44
CA LEU A 439 12.60 4.59 -21.81
C LEU A 439 14.12 4.39 -21.88
N LEU A 440 14.89 5.12 -21.06
CA LEU A 440 16.33 4.93 -20.95
C LEU A 440 16.68 3.60 -20.27
N ALA A 441 15.84 3.12 -19.36
CA ALA A 441 16.04 1.87 -18.65
C ALA A 441 15.65 0.63 -19.49
N MET A 442 14.71 0.78 -20.44
CA MET A 442 14.15 -0.32 -21.22
C MET A 442 15.20 -1.19 -21.96
N PRO A 443 16.21 -0.64 -22.65
CA PRO A 443 17.24 -1.44 -23.33
C PRO A 443 18.12 -2.25 -22.37
N PHE A 444 18.15 -1.88 -21.09
CA PHE A 444 18.97 -2.49 -20.05
C PHE A 444 18.11 -3.35 -19.10
N GLY A 445 17.05 -3.95 -19.63
CA GLY A 445 16.16 -4.83 -18.86
C GLY A 445 15.30 -4.11 -17.81
N GLY A 446 15.18 -2.79 -17.90
CA GLY A 446 14.48 -1.95 -16.92
C GLY A 446 15.38 -1.37 -15.83
N LYS A 447 16.71 -1.57 -15.91
CA LYS A 447 17.66 -0.90 -15.02
C LYS A 447 18.09 0.44 -15.59
N LEU A 448 18.09 1.49 -14.76
CA LEU A 448 18.57 2.78 -15.21
C LEU A 448 20.11 2.76 -15.32
N PRO A 449 20.70 3.25 -16.43
CA PRO A 449 22.15 3.32 -16.55
C PRO A 449 22.79 4.17 -15.44
N LYS A 450 23.85 3.67 -14.81
CA LYS A 450 24.55 4.35 -13.68
C LYS A 450 25.00 5.78 -14.00
N ILE A 451 25.23 6.11 -15.26
CA ILE A 451 25.59 7.47 -15.68
C ILE A 451 24.49 8.49 -15.33
N VAL A 452 23.21 8.07 -15.33
CA VAL A 452 22.07 8.94 -15.05
C VAL A 452 22.00 9.29 -13.56
N SER A 453 22.13 8.30 -12.67
CA SER A 453 22.19 8.54 -11.22
C SER A 453 23.47 9.30 -10.83
N THR A 454 24.61 8.98 -11.45
CA THR A 454 25.87 9.72 -11.25
C THR A 454 25.73 11.20 -11.64
N LEU A 455 25.05 11.50 -12.75
CA LEU A 455 24.77 12.87 -13.16
C LEU A 455 23.92 13.60 -12.12
N GLN A 456 22.83 12.98 -11.65
CA GLN A 456 21.97 13.61 -10.64
C GLN A 456 22.75 13.87 -9.34
N ASN A 457 23.51 12.89 -8.86
CA ASN A 457 24.36 13.05 -7.67
C ASN A 457 25.34 14.21 -7.82
N ALA A 458 26.01 14.32 -8.96
CA ALA A 458 26.97 15.41 -9.22
C ALA A 458 26.30 16.78 -9.27
N LEU A 459 25.05 16.86 -9.78
CA LEU A 459 24.27 18.09 -9.72
C LEU A 459 23.91 18.46 -8.28
N ILE A 460 23.46 17.47 -7.48
CA ILE A 460 23.10 17.67 -6.07
C ILE A 460 24.31 18.12 -5.27
N GLU A 461 25.47 17.47 -5.42
CA GLU A 461 26.71 17.85 -4.74
C GLU A 461 27.14 19.29 -5.08
N LYS A 462 26.92 19.72 -6.33
CA LYS A 462 27.37 21.03 -6.81
C LYS A 462 26.39 22.17 -6.51
N PHE A 463 25.09 21.90 -6.55
CA PHE A 463 24.05 22.95 -6.54
C PHE A 463 23.04 22.82 -5.40
N GLY A 464 23.12 21.78 -4.57
CA GLY A 464 22.11 21.44 -3.58
C GLY A 464 20.84 20.84 -4.21
N TYR A 465 19.96 20.29 -3.38
CA TYR A 465 18.80 19.51 -3.83
C TYR A 465 17.86 20.26 -4.78
N GLU A 466 17.36 21.43 -4.36
CA GLU A 466 16.35 22.19 -5.12
C GLU A 466 16.85 22.61 -6.50
N THR A 467 18.06 23.18 -6.58
CA THR A 467 18.60 23.67 -7.86
C THR A 467 19.05 22.52 -8.75
N ALA A 468 19.59 21.44 -8.16
CA ALA A 468 19.97 20.26 -8.91
C ALA A 468 18.79 19.56 -9.57
N ASP A 469 17.66 19.44 -8.86
CA ASP A 469 16.44 18.85 -9.40
C ASP A 469 15.94 19.65 -10.63
N VAL A 470 15.87 20.98 -10.53
CA VAL A 470 15.50 21.84 -11.67
C VAL A 470 16.43 21.64 -12.88
N TYR A 471 17.74 21.55 -12.67
CA TYR A 471 18.68 21.29 -13.77
C TYR A 471 18.57 19.89 -14.33
N PHE A 472 18.40 18.89 -13.47
CA PHE A 472 18.23 17.50 -13.89
C PHE A 472 16.97 17.34 -14.75
N GLN A 473 15.85 17.92 -14.31
CA GLN A 473 14.61 17.96 -15.07
C GLN A 473 14.78 18.62 -16.44
N LYS A 474 15.47 19.78 -16.51
CA LYS A 474 15.77 20.46 -17.79
C LYS A 474 16.64 19.59 -18.71
N ILE A 475 17.58 18.84 -18.17
CA ILE A 475 18.41 17.93 -18.98
C ILE A 475 17.54 16.80 -19.53
N VAL A 476 16.77 16.13 -18.67
CA VAL A 476 15.92 15.00 -19.05
C VAL A 476 14.85 15.39 -20.06
N THR A 477 14.20 16.55 -19.88
CA THR A 477 13.20 17.09 -20.83
C THR A 477 13.79 17.39 -22.20
N MET A 478 15.08 17.69 -22.31
CA MET A 478 15.75 17.96 -23.59
C MET A 478 16.19 16.69 -24.33
N ILE A 479 16.30 15.53 -23.65
CA ILE A 479 16.74 14.27 -24.27
C ILE A 479 15.90 13.90 -25.51
N PRO A 480 14.55 13.90 -25.47
CA PRO A 480 13.74 13.59 -26.65
C PRO A 480 13.99 14.56 -27.82
N VAL A 481 14.18 15.85 -27.52
CA VAL A 481 14.46 16.88 -28.54
C VAL A 481 15.81 16.61 -29.21
N PHE A 482 16.85 16.30 -28.42
CA PHE A 482 18.15 15.93 -28.97
C PHE A 482 18.09 14.66 -29.82
N LEU A 483 17.33 13.64 -29.41
CA LEU A 483 17.13 12.42 -30.20
C LEU A 483 16.43 12.71 -31.54
N LEU A 484 15.42 13.58 -31.55
CA LEU A 484 14.75 14.01 -32.80
C LEU A 484 15.71 14.74 -33.74
N VAL A 485 16.54 15.65 -33.21
CA VAL A 485 17.56 16.36 -34.00
C VAL A 485 18.61 15.39 -34.56
N LEU A 486 19.06 14.41 -33.78
CA LEU A 486 20.00 13.38 -34.23
C LEU A 486 19.40 12.50 -35.32
N MET A 487 18.13 12.09 -35.18
CA MET A 487 17.43 11.33 -36.22
C MET A 487 17.26 12.16 -37.50
N ALA A 488 16.85 13.42 -37.40
CA ALA A 488 16.73 14.31 -38.56
C ALA A 488 18.08 14.50 -39.28
N SER A 489 19.17 14.66 -38.51
CA SER A 489 20.54 14.73 -39.05
C SER A 489 20.96 13.43 -39.73
N ALA A 490 20.67 12.27 -39.13
CA ALA A 490 20.96 10.96 -39.71
C ALA A 490 20.17 10.73 -41.02
N VAL A 491 18.89 11.08 -41.05
CA VAL A 491 18.05 11.01 -42.26
C VAL A 491 18.58 11.94 -43.34
N SER A 492 18.91 13.19 -42.99
CA SER A 492 19.50 14.16 -43.92
C SER A 492 20.82 13.66 -44.52
N ASN A 493 21.70 13.09 -43.69
CA ASN A 493 22.95 12.49 -44.13
C ASN A 493 22.74 11.27 -45.03
N PHE A 494 21.77 10.41 -44.70
CA PHE A 494 21.43 9.24 -45.51
C PHE A 494 20.85 9.64 -46.88
N VAL A 495 19.92 10.60 -46.92
CA VAL A 495 19.33 11.13 -48.16
C VAL A 495 20.41 11.81 -49.02
N SER A 496 21.23 12.65 -48.41
CA SER A 496 22.35 13.32 -49.09
C SER A 496 23.38 12.31 -49.64
N GLY A 497 23.66 11.25 -48.87
CA GLY A 497 24.53 10.15 -49.29
C GLY A 497 23.94 9.33 -50.46
N LYS A 498 22.62 9.11 -50.47
CA LYS A 498 21.91 8.42 -51.56
C LYS A 498 21.88 9.29 -52.83
N MET A 499 21.59 10.58 -52.70
CA MET A 499 21.63 11.53 -53.82
C MET A 499 23.02 11.65 -54.45
N LYS A 500 24.09 11.68 -53.64
CA LYS A 500 25.48 11.65 -54.14
C LYS A 500 25.86 10.33 -54.83
N ARG A 501 25.29 9.20 -54.41
CA ARG A 501 25.49 7.89 -55.07
C ARG A 501 24.72 7.78 -56.38
N GLU A 502 23.52 8.34 -56.45
CA GLU A 502 22.73 8.40 -57.69
C GLU A 502 23.35 9.36 -58.72
N SER A 503 23.85 10.54 -58.30
CA SER A 503 24.57 11.44 -59.20
C SER A 503 25.90 10.84 -59.69
N GLY A 504 26.65 10.14 -58.84
CA GLY A 504 27.87 9.42 -59.24
C GLY A 504 27.62 8.21 -60.16
N ALA A 505 26.42 7.60 -60.10
CA ALA A 505 26.02 6.53 -61.02
C ALA A 505 25.58 7.07 -62.40
N VAL A 506 25.04 8.29 -62.44
CA VAL A 506 24.75 9.01 -63.70
C VAL A 506 26.04 9.45 -64.39
N ASP A 507 27.04 9.93 -63.65
CA ASP A 507 28.35 10.31 -64.22
C ASP A 507 29.19 9.12 -64.73
N LYS A 508 29.07 7.93 -64.12
CA LYS A 508 29.69 6.70 -64.67
C LYS A 508 28.98 6.15 -65.91
N LYS A 509 27.71 6.51 -66.15
CA LYS A 509 27.00 6.18 -67.39
C LYS A 509 27.23 7.21 -68.50
N SER A 510 27.55 8.47 -68.16
CA SER A 510 27.91 9.52 -69.13
C SER A 510 29.34 9.36 -69.65
N SER A 511 30.30 8.89 -68.84
CA SER A 511 31.69 8.69 -69.27
C SER A 511 31.94 7.49 -70.18
N LYS A 512 30.96 6.59 -70.36
CA LYS A 512 31.05 5.42 -71.24
C LYS A 512 30.44 5.64 -72.64
N LYS A 513 29.93 6.84 -72.94
CA LYS A 513 29.25 7.17 -74.20
C LYS A 513 29.97 8.16 -75.12
N SER A 514 31.15 8.67 -74.75
CA SER A 514 31.94 9.60 -75.58
C SER A 514 33.33 9.01 -75.87
N GLY A 515 33.43 8.17 -76.90
CA GLY A 515 34.72 7.60 -77.30
C GLY A 515 34.64 6.60 -78.43
N SER A 516 33.97 6.93 -79.54
CA SER A 516 34.16 6.20 -80.81
C SER A 516 33.89 7.05 -82.04
N SER A 517 34.96 7.59 -82.65
CA SER A 517 35.18 7.83 -84.10
C SER A 517 36.24 8.90 -84.28
N LEU A 518 37.22 8.87 -85.18
CA LEU A 518 37.85 7.89 -86.05
C LEU A 518 38.91 8.73 -86.80
N GLU A 519 40.15 8.26 -86.96
CA GLU A 519 41.03 8.55 -88.12
C GLU A 519 42.25 7.62 -88.02
N SER A 520 42.32 6.57 -88.84
CA SER A 520 43.08 6.45 -90.11
C SER A 520 44.60 6.66 -89.91
N ASN A 521 45.54 5.85 -90.40
CA ASN A 521 45.60 4.87 -91.47
C ASN A 521 46.98 4.16 -91.37
N GLY A 522 47.14 2.89 -91.79
CA GLY A 522 48.51 2.34 -91.98
C GLY A 522 48.77 0.83 -91.82
N LYS A 523 48.35 0.04 -92.81
CA LYS A 523 49.03 -1.13 -93.43
C LYS A 523 49.62 -2.28 -92.58
N THR A 524 48.87 -3.39 -92.61
CA THR A 524 49.22 -4.77 -93.10
C THR A 524 50.51 -5.49 -92.73
N LYS A 525 50.33 -6.65 -92.04
CA LYS A 525 50.72 -8.06 -92.36
C LYS A 525 51.02 -8.78 -91.02
N ALA A 526 50.84 -10.08 -90.80
CA ALA A 526 50.09 -11.17 -91.40
C ALA A 526 50.19 -12.40 -90.45
N LYS A 527 49.17 -13.26 -90.46
CA LYS A 527 49.18 -14.72 -90.22
C LYS A 527 49.39 -15.31 -88.80
N SER A 528 48.29 -15.93 -88.34
CA SER A 528 48.13 -17.34 -87.91
C SER A 528 48.68 -17.69 -86.51
N ARG A 529 48.07 -18.54 -85.67
CA ARG A 529 47.23 -19.74 -85.82
C ARG A 529 46.67 -20.04 -84.41
N SER A 530 45.37 -20.27 -84.23
CA SER A 530 44.75 -21.61 -84.08
C SER A 530 44.90 -22.30 -82.70
N LYS A 531 43.72 -22.71 -82.21
CA LYS A 531 43.36 -23.85 -81.32
C LYS A 531 43.55 -23.65 -79.80
N LYS A 532 42.58 -23.95 -78.93
CA LYS A 532 41.59 -25.05 -78.70
C LYS A 532 42.07 -25.87 -77.49
N ASN A 533 41.19 -26.02 -76.50
CA ASN A 533 41.23 -26.97 -75.37
C ASN A 533 42.39 -26.77 -74.38
N ASN A 534 42.24 -26.96 -73.07
CA ASN A 534 41.31 -27.74 -72.26
C ASN A 534 41.06 -27.00 -70.94
#